data_AF-A0A9N8HZM2-F1
#
_entry.id   AF-A0A9N8HZM2-F1
#
_cell.length_a   1.000
_cell.length_b   1.000
_cell.length_c   1.000
_cell.angle_alpha   90.00
_cell.angle_beta   90.00
_cell.angle_gamma   90.00
#
_symmetry.space_group_name_H-M   'P 1'
#
loop_
_entity.id
_entity.type
_entity.pdbx_description
1 polymer ?
#
loop_
_entity_poly.entity_id
_entity_poly.type
_entity_poly.pdbx_seq_one_letter_code
_entity_poly.pdbx_strand_id
1 'polypeptide(L)'
;MSWYCNQDDLWYGGNVMNIYIGDTPSNGPRKRAKCKTKCEQPSTPDVKPGFQNRVAPPQQNSNSKPICDTKKHTTTWQKEEILETTIIGFPEPLVGEQTLEEINDINSPIFGVPECLISANNDLEDEYESTLPPPTPLPTPPPTPPPVVPNGQYSTSFTLTTRPTGTEMMNAMTTGTVPGANNDQLTHAPDDITWIPTHRWVEAQWDGIPFDPTGKTNGELCDFLRPGQPYVIRGVREKFYEVNPFADNANPTPSEIDLWHIEVIRHFRALLGVTTPVQPDGRLYLESRWADERKYTQTWDTKYPGTGVPGAHNGVCFQANGDPIDIAGGHCGESFFVDATDRATYISASPYQNDFSTYPELASYNTRFAQTSGLSGAPAYLPWSMKFPWIIANWICGEGLGGHAGPYVGPDARPFFGCSFWREDPAANWVNFRGKWSGADQNEGYWEAARIPSNALDFSFSEPDPVGAPGVFNTAVALTMGDLDLSNYQTYLTGKLRDIHRFQFKLNAIDNDINFARMLTEPPAIEQFVSEQWDTIIIKVHGRVEIGAPSMIMYDCISAQEVIYKENTALARLMANSPYVPQTKSLLTRTRFNPPGVQIS
;
A
#
# COMPACT_ATOMS: atom_id res chain seq x y z
N MET A 1 1.50 12.29 30.05
CA MET A 1 1.99 12.77 31.36
C MET A 1 3.19 13.66 31.09
N SER A 2 3.20 14.86 31.70
CA SER A 2 4.20 15.94 31.66
C SER A 2 4.26 16.88 30.43
N TRP A 3 4.20 18.17 30.76
CA TRP A 3 4.19 19.39 29.93
C TRP A 3 5.57 20.08 29.96
N TYR A 4 5.86 20.94 28.97
CA TYR A 4 6.55 22.22 29.18
C TYR A 4 6.01 23.27 28.19
N CYS A 5 5.74 24.46 28.72
CA CYS A 5 5.18 25.63 28.06
C CYS A 5 6.25 26.72 27.99
N ASN A 6 6.25 27.53 26.93
CA ASN A 6 6.78 28.89 27.00
C ASN A 6 5.82 29.81 26.24
N GLN A 7 5.23 30.76 26.98
CA GLN A 7 4.35 31.83 26.51
C GLN A 7 5.20 32.94 25.89
N ASP A 8 4.68 33.61 24.86
CA ASP A 8 4.43 35.06 24.92
C ASP A 8 3.49 35.51 23.78
N ASP A 9 2.47 36.25 24.23
CA ASP A 9 1.67 37.31 23.61
C ASP A 9 0.48 37.11 22.61
N LEU A 10 -0.64 37.65 23.11
CA LEU A 10 -1.81 38.30 22.51
C LEU A 10 -3.01 37.45 22.05
N TRP A 11 -4.03 37.52 22.92
CA TRP A 11 -5.37 36.96 22.79
C TRP A 11 -6.24 37.68 21.74
N TYR A 12 -6.88 36.90 20.88
CA TYR A 12 -8.27 37.13 20.47
C TYR A 12 -9.02 35.81 20.70
N GLY A 13 -10.08 35.86 21.50
CA GLY A 13 -10.88 34.69 21.87
C GLY A 13 -11.63 34.13 20.66
N GLY A 14 -11.17 32.98 20.18
CA GLY A 14 -11.92 32.11 19.27
C GLY A 14 -12.48 30.93 20.06
N ASN A 15 -13.78 30.67 19.94
CA ASN A 15 -14.39 29.47 20.49
C ASN A 15 -13.88 28.23 19.74
N VAL A 16 -13.30 27.29 20.48
CA VAL A 16 -12.85 25.99 19.98
C VAL A 16 -14.05 25.04 19.95
N MET A 17 -14.23 24.32 18.84
CA MET A 17 -15.24 23.27 18.68
C MET A 17 -14.53 21.91 18.71
N ASN A 18 -14.88 21.05 19.67
CA ASN A 18 -14.39 19.68 19.75
C ASN A 18 -15.43 18.69 19.22
N ILE A 19 -14.99 17.70 18.44
CA ILE A 19 -15.82 16.61 17.89
C ILE A 19 -15.66 15.34 18.74
N TYR A 20 -16.76 14.66 19.03
CA TYR A 20 -16.80 13.39 19.77
C TYR A 20 -16.75 12.18 18.82
N ILE A 21 -15.92 11.19 19.13
CA ILE A 21 -15.92 9.85 18.50
C ILE A 21 -16.64 8.91 19.48
N GLY A 22 -17.87 8.51 19.16
CA GLY A 22 -18.64 7.59 19.98
C GLY A 22 -18.22 6.15 19.74
N ASP A 23 -17.55 5.53 20.71
CA ASP A 23 -17.38 4.08 20.80
C ASP A 23 -18.39 3.50 21.80
N THR A 24 -19.38 2.76 21.30
CA THR A 24 -20.21 1.87 22.11
C THR A 24 -20.23 0.48 21.52
N PRO A 25 -19.68 -0.55 22.19
CA PRO A 25 -19.78 -1.93 21.73
C PRO A 25 -21.16 -2.50 22.06
N SER A 26 -22.06 -2.56 21.08
CA SER A 26 -23.31 -3.30 21.23
C SER A 26 -23.06 -4.81 21.14
N ASN A 27 -23.07 -5.50 22.28
CA ASN A 27 -23.06 -6.96 22.35
C ASN A 27 -24.43 -7.53 21.93
N GLY A 28 -24.58 -7.81 20.62
CA GLY A 28 -25.72 -8.56 20.07
C GLY A 28 -25.37 -10.03 19.77
N PRO A 29 -26.27 -11.00 20.04
CA PRO A 29 -25.97 -12.43 19.88
C PRO A 29 -25.97 -12.85 18.41
N ARG A 30 -24.80 -13.26 17.88
CA ARG A 30 -24.66 -13.83 16.53
C ARG A 30 -25.24 -15.25 16.48
N LYS A 31 -26.35 -15.43 15.75
CA LYS A 31 -26.85 -16.76 15.35
C LYS A 31 -25.94 -17.34 14.25
N ARG A 32 -25.24 -18.43 14.55
CA ARG A 32 -24.49 -19.22 13.55
C ARG A 32 -25.45 -20.11 12.77
N ALA A 33 -25.58 -19.89 11.47
CA ALA A 33 -26.13 -20.89 10.55
C ALA A 33 -25.12 -22.02 10.38
N LYS A 34 -25.51 -23.25 10.73
CA LYS A 34 -24.72 -24.47 10.47
C LYS A 34 -25.12 -25.02 9.10
N CYS A 35 -24.23 -24.91 8.12
CA CYS A 35 -24.29 -25.72 6.90
C CYS A 35 -23.69 -27.10 7.23
N LYS A 36 -24.51 -28.16 7.18
CA LYS A 36 -24.06 -29.56 7.29
C LYS A 36 -23.84 -30.10 5.88
N THR A 37 -22.59 -30.25 5.47
CA THR A 37 -22.22 -31.08 4.32
C THR A 37 -21.84 -32.46 4.83
N LYS A 38 -22.63 -33.46 4.44
CA LYS A 38 -22.39 -34.89 4.73
C LYS A 38 -21.38 -35.39 3.69
N CYS A 39 -20.19 -35.80 4.12
CA CYS A 39 -19.30 -36.62 3.31
C CYS A 39 -19.46 -38.08 3.73
N GLU A 40 -19.99 -38.90 2.83
CA GLU A 40 -20.00 -40.36 2.99
C GLU A 40 -18.60 -40.90 2.68
N GLN A 41 -18.05 -41.70 3.60
CA GLN A 41 -16.80 -42.42 3.38
C GLN A 41 -17.06 -43.72 2.61
N PRO A 42 -16.24 -44.07 1.60
CA PRO A 42 -16.23 -45.42 1.06
C PRO A 42 -15.51 -46.37 2.03
N SER A 43 -16.14 -47.51 2.27
CA SER A 43 -15.65 -48.65 3.06
C SER A 43 -14.36 -49.24 2.49
N THR A 44 -13.35 -49.42 3.34
CA THR A 44 -12.14 -50.22 3.10
C THR A 44 -12.45 -51.72 3.19
N PRO A 45 -11.87 -52.59 2.34
CA PRO A 45 -11.94 -54.02 2.52
C PRO A 45 -10.86 -54.55 3.48
N ASP A 46 -11.27 -55.49 4.32
CA ASP A 46 -10.48 -56.27 5.28
C ASP A 46 -9.30 -57.02 4.65
N VAL A 47 -8.11 -56.94 5.27
CA VAL A 47 -7.03 -57.92 5.11
C VAL A 47 -6.46 -58.29 6.48
N LYS A 48 -6.48 -59.58 6.79
CA LYS A 48 -5.97 -60.23 8.01
C LYS A 48 -4.44 -60.45 7.98
N PRO A 49 -3.79 -60.69 9.14
CA PRO A 49 -2.34 -60.55 9.31
C PRO A 49 -1.55 -61.87 9.13
N GLY A 50 -0.28 -61.76 8.73
CA GLY A 50 0.64 -62.90 8.65
C GLY A 50 2.14 -62.52 8.72
N PHE A 51 2.76 -62.95 9.82
CA PHE A 51 4.13 -63.48 10.02
C PHE A 51 5.43 -62.82 9.48
N GLN A 52 6.26 -62.41 10.45
CA GLN A 52 7.70 -62.59 10.70
C GLN A 52 8.80 -62.69 9.60
N ASN A 53 9.84 -61.89 9.86
CA ASN A 53 11.30 -62.14 9.85
C ASN A 53 12.18 -61.99 8.58
N ARG A 54 13.15 -61.06 8.73
CA ARG A 54 14.62 -61.13 8.49
C ARG A 54 15.24 -60.94 7.08
N VAL A 55 16.28 -60.07 7.12
CA VAL A 55 17.57 -60.05 6.39
C VAL A 55 17.64 -59.22 5.08
N ALA A 56 18.68 -58.37 5.05
CA ALA A 56 19.12 -57.46 3.98
C ALA A 56 19.97 -58.15 2.88
N PRO A 57 20.67 -57.40 2.00
CA PRO A 57 20.24 -56.61 0.85
C PRO A 57 20.65 -57.29 -0.50
N PRO A 58 20.36 -56.71 -1.69
CA PRO A 58 21.46 -56.07 -2.42
C PRO A 58 21.08 -54.88 -3.34
N GLN A 59 22.12 -54.19 -3.81
CA GLN A 59 22.13 -53.19 -4.89
C GLN A 59 21.60 -53.74 -6.23
N GLN A 60 20.86 -52.93 -7.00
CA GLN A 60 21.25 -52.48 -8.36
C GLN A 60 20.15 -51.66 -9.04
N ASN A 61 20.62 -50.72 -9.87
CA ASN A 61 19.93 -49.80 -10.77
C ASN A 61 18.70 -50.36 -11.51
N SER A 62 17.66 -49.55 -11.63
CA SER A 62 17.02 -49.33 -12.94
C SER A 62 16.20 -48.04 -12.98
N ASN A 63 16.38 -47.32 -14.09
CA ASN A 63 15.57 -46.21 -14.55
C ASN A 63 14.13 -46.67 -14.80
N SER A 64 13.14 -46.01 -14.19
CA SER A 64 11.81 -45.84 -14.78
C SER A 64 11.06 -44.70 -14.07
N LYS A 65 10.85 -43.60 -14.80
CA LYS A 65 9.86 -42.57 -14.43
C LYS A 65 8.47 -43.14 -14.71
N PRO A 66 7.51 -43.10 -13.77
CA PRO A 66 6.11 -43.25 -14.13
C PRO A 66 5.54 -41.90 -14.57
N ILE A 67 5.03 -41.89 -15.81
CA ILE A 67 4.17 -40.84 -16.37
C ILE A 67 2.86 -40.88 -15.58
N CYS A 68 2.56 -39.82 -14.83
CA CYS A 68 1.23 -39.63 -14.24
C CYS A 68 0.41 -38.72 -15.17
N ASP A 69 -0.66 -39.31 -15.68
CA ASP A 69 -1.66 -38.74 -16.55
C ASP A 69 -2.58 -37.81 -15.74
N THR A 70 -2.39 -36.49 -15.84
CA THR A 70 -3.27 -35.51 -15.19
C THR A 70 -4.54 -35.34 -16.01
N LYS A 71 -5.61 -36.02 -15.60
CA LYS A 71 -6.98 -35.72 -16.04
C LYS A 71 -7.37 -34.32 -15.54
N LYS A 72 -7.49 -33.37 -16.47
CA LYS A 72 -8.12 -32.06 -16.25
C LYS A 72 -9.59 -32.26 -15.88
N HIS A 73 -9.97 -31.87 -14.68
CA HIS A 73 -11.37 -31.58 -14.35
C HIS A 73 -11.69 -30.16 -14.80
N THR A 74 -12.45 -30.04 -15.89
CA THR A 74 -13.09 -28.80 -16.32
C THR A 74 -14.30 -28.55 -15.42
N THR A 75 -14.26 -27.49 -14.62
CA THR A 75 -15.44 -26.99 -13.89
C THR A 75 -16.05 -25.85 -14.69
N THR A 76 -17.22 -26.11 -15.26
CA THR A 76 -18.04 -25.14 -15.98
C THR A 76 -18.69 -24.19 -14.98
N TRP A 77 -18.41 -22.89 -15.08
CA TRP A 77 -19.13 -21.86 -14.33
C TRP A 77 -20.42 -21.51 -15.07
N GLN A 78 -21.57 -21.77 -14.44
CA GLN A 78 -22.85 -21.20 -14.88
C GLN A 78 -22.92 -19.75 -14.41
N LYS A 79 -23.16 -18.86 -15.37
CA LYS A 79 -23.37 -17.43 -15.20
C LYS A 79 -24.82 -17.22 -14.76
N GLU A 80 -25.04 -16.86 -13.50
CA GLU A 80 -26.36 -16.38 -13.04
C GLU A 80 -26.52 -14.91 -13.49
N GLU A 81 -27.49 -14.70 -14.38
CA GLU A 81 -27.98 -13.38 -14.78
C GLU A 81 -28.73 -12.75 -13.60
N ILE A 82 -28.28 -11.57 -13.15
CA ILE A 82 -29.05 -10.70 -12.28
C ILE A 82 -29.82 -9.72 -13.18
N LEU A 83 -31.15 -9.79 -13.06
CA LEU A 83 -32.12 -8.90 -13.67
C LEU A 83 -31.91 -7.44 -13.21
N GLU A 84 -31.50 -6.57 -14.13
CA GLU A 84 -31.62 -5.13 -13.97
C GLU A 84 -33.07 -4.70 -14.21
N THR A 85 -33.66 -4.05 -13.19
CA THR A 85 -35.00 -3.48 -13.24
C THR A 85 -34.93 -2.05 -13.79
N THR A 86 -35.54 -1.85 -14.96
CA THR A 86 -35.79 -0.55 -15.59
C THR A 86 -36.94 0.18 -14.89
N ILE A 87 -36.78 1.46 -14.53
CA ILE A 87 -37.90 2.39 -14.27
C ILE A 87 -37.65 3.71 -15.01
N ILE A 88 -38.69 4.13 -15.73
CA ILE A 88 -38.83 5.29 -16.62
C ILE A 88 -39.16 6.55 -15.82
N GLY A 89 -38.70 7.72 -16.28
CA GLY A 89 -39.29 9.01 -15.91
C GLY A 89 -38.55 10.23 -16.48
N PHE A 90 -39.03 10.77 -17.61
CA PHE A 90 -38.73 12.12 -18.11
C PHE A 90 -39.59 13.18 -17.39
N PRO A 91 -39.21 14.48 -17.46
CA PRO A 91 -39.83 15.31 -18.50
C PRO A 91 -38.88 16.27 -19.26
N GLU A 92 -39.32 16.53 -20.48
CA GLU A 92 -38.97 17.55 -21.49
C GLU A 92 -38.75 19.00 -20.98
N PRO A 93 -38.09 19.91 -21.76
CA PRO A 93 -38.79 20.59 -22.87
C PRO A 93 -37.99 21.01 -24.12
N LEU A 94 -38.72 20.94 -25.25
CA LEU A 94 -38.90 21.89 -26.38
C LEU A 94 -37.71 22.47 -27.19
N VAL A 95 -38.04 22.63 -28.50
CA VAL A 95 -37.39 23.37 -29.61
C VAL A 95 -36.34 22.57 -30.39
N GLY A 96 -36.37 22.41 -31.72
CA GLY A 96 -37.27 22.85 -32.80
C GLY A 96 -36.77 22.25 -34.13
N GLU A 97 -37.69 21.99 -35.06
CA GLU A 97 -37.44 21.42 -36.39
C GLU A 97 -36.57 22.30 -37.28
N GLN A 98 -35.63 21.70 -38.03
CA GLN A 98 -35.38 22.04 -39.44
C GLN A 98 -34.90 20.80 -40.21
N THR A 99 -35.68 20.46 -41.25
CA THR A 99 -35.40 19.55 -42.36
C THR A 99 -34.39 20.14 -43.33
N LEU A 100 -33.53 19.32 -43.96
CA LEU A 100 -33.02 19.57 -45.32
C LEU A 100 -32.55 18.26 -45.98
N GLU A 101 -32.93 18.15 -47.26
CA GLU A 101 -32.88 16.99 -48.15
C GLU A 101 -31.49 16.70 -48.75
N GLU A 102 -31.34 15.43 -49.15
CA GLU A 102 -30.69 14.86 -50.34
C GLU A 102 -29.58 15.62 -51.09
N ILE A 103 -28.41 14.97 -51.26
CA ILE A 103 -27.72 14.83 -52.56
C ILE A 103 -27.12 13.42 -52.67
N ASN A 104 -27.44 12.76 -53.78
CA ASN A 104 -26.98 11.44 -54.25
C ASN A 104 -25.61 11.47 -54.96
N ASP A 105 -25.06 10.26 -55.06
CA ASP A 105 -24.17 9.71 -56.10
C ASP A 105 -22.69 10.14 -56.20
N ILE A 106 -21.80 9.14 -56.12
CA ILE A 106 -20.98 8.66 -57.26
C ILE A 106 -20.43 7.25 -56.98
N ASN A 107 -20.49 6.44 -58.04
CA ASN A 107 -20.12 5.03 -58.21
C ASN A 107 -18.63 4.68 -58.05
N SER A 108 -18.37 3.50 -57.46
CA SER A 108 -17.45 2.37 -57.80
C SER A 108 -16.49 2.47 -59.03
N PRO A 109 -15.40 1.67 -59.16
CA PRO A 109 -15.29 0.27 -58.69
C PRO A 109 -13.92 -0.28 -58.22
N ILE A 110 -14.06 -1.47 -57.64
CA ILE A 110 -13.15 -2.59 -57.36
C ILE A 110 -12.30 -3.02 -58.59
N PHE A 111 -10.99 -3.25 -58.38
CA PHE A 111 -10.07 -4.22 -59.03
C PHE A 111 -8.74 -4.09 -58.25
N GLY A 112 -7.91 -5.09 -57.95
CA GLY A 112 -7.80 -6.50 -58.29
C GLY A 112 -6.40 -6.91 -57.79
N VAL A 113 -6.31 -8.04 -57.09
CA VAL A 113 -5.06 -8.62 -56.59
C VAL A 113 -4.26 -9.18 -57.78
N PRO A 114 -2.92 -9.20 -57.72
CA PRO A 114 -2.21 -10.35 -58.28
C PRO A 114 -1.24 -10.99 -57.27
N GLU A 115 -1.38 -12.31 -57.16
CA GLU A 115 -0.31 -13.21 -56.74
C GLU A 115 0.83 -13.19 -57.77
N CYS A 116 2.08 -13.19 -57.31
CA CYS A 116 3.19 -13.77 -58.04
C CYS A 116 4.21 -14.40 -57.08
N LEU A 117 4.42 -15.70 -57.30
CA LEU A 117 5.50 -16.52 -56.78
C LEU A 117 6.80 -16.28 -57.57
N ILE A 118 7.92 -16.61 -56.91
CA ILE A 118 9.19 -17.19 -57.42
C ILE A 118 10.48 -16.38 -57.15
N SER A 119 11.38 -17.12 -56.50
CA SER A 119 12.85 -17.17 -56.48
C SER A 119 13.67 -16.19 -55.64
N ALA A 120 14.39 -16.85 -54.72
CA ALA A 120 15.69 -16.48 -54.18
C ALA A 120 16.64 -15.91 -55.24
N ASN A 121 17.29 -14.80 -54.87
CA ASN A 121 18.68 -14.53 -55.21
C ASN A 121 19.34 -13.99 -53.94
N ASN A 122 20.30 -14.79 -53.46
CA ASN A 122 21.37 -14.32 -52.60
C ASN A 122 22.29 -13.40 -53.43
N ASP A 123 23.08 -12.62 -52.71
CA ASP A 123 24.25 -11.88 -53.18
C ASP A 123 23.94 -10.58 -53.92
N LEU A 124 23.92 -9.48 -53.16
CA LEU A 124 24.52 -8.16 -53.45
C LEU A 124 23.90 -7.10 -52.51
N GLU A 125 24.45 -6.96 -51.30
CA GLU A 125 24.42 -5.69 -50.57
C GLU A 125 25.87 -5.23 -50.36
N ASP A 126 26.37 -4.52 -51.38
CA ASP A 126 27.54 -3.67 -51.28
C ASP A 126 27.16 -2.42 -50.47
N GLU A 127 27.95 -2.19 -49.43
CA GLU A 127 28.46 -0.89 -48.97
C GLU A 127 27.61 0.34 -49.29
N TYR A 128 26.63 0.63 -48.41
CA TYR A 128 26.26 2.01 -48.12
C TYR A 128 26.77 2.36 -46.72
N GLU A 129 28.08 2.54 -46.60
CA GLU A 129 28.70 3.19 -45.45
C GLU A 129 28.14 4.61 -45.34
N SER A 130 27.19 4.76 -44.43
CA SER A 130 26.70 6.04 -43.94
C SER A 130 27.87 6.86 -43.40
N THR A 131 28.33 7.84 -44.17
CA THR A 131 29.35 8.84 -43.81
C THR A 131 28.85 9.89 -42.81
N LEU A 132 27.85 9.57 -42.00
CA LEU A 132 27.45 10.44 -40.90
C LEU A 132 28.60 10.48 -39.87
N PRO A 133 29.08 11.67 -39.47
CA PRO A 133 30.07 11.77 -38.42
C PRO A 133 29.54 11.09 -37.16
N PRO A 134 30.38 10.35 -36.41
CA PRO A 134 29.97 9.74 -35.17
C PRO A 134 29.34 10.81 -34.28
N PRO A 135 28.17 10.55 -33.66
CA PRO A 135 27.52 11.52 -32.80
C PRO A 135 28.52 12.00 -31.75
N THR A 136 28.65 13.33 -31.64
CA THR A 136 29.52 13.97 -30.65
C THR A 136 29.22 13.34 -29.28
N PRO A 137 30.23 12.83 -28.56
CA PRO A 137 30.01 12.26 -27.23
C PRO A 137 29.29 13.31 -26.39
N LEU A 138 28.14 12.94 -25.81
CA LEU A 138 27.47 13.78 -24.83
C LEU A 138 28.48 14.14 -23.74
N PRO A 139 28.57 15.42 -23.33
CA PRO A 139 29.45 15.82 -22.24
C PRO A 139 29.16 14.92 -21.03
N THR A 140 30.22 14.33 -20.46
CA THR A 140 30.11 13.53 -19.25
C THR A 140 29.43 14.39 -18.18
N PRO A 141 28.31 13.94 -17.60
CA PRO A 141 27.65 14.69 -16.55
C PRO A 141 28.66 14.94 -15.42
N PRO A 142 28.57 16.09 -14.72
CA PRO A 142 29.42 16.36 -13.58
C PRO A 142 29.32 15.19 -12.58
N PRO A 143 30.42 14.84 -11.89
CA PRO A 143 30.40 13.74 -10.92
C PRO A 143 29.28 13.98 -9.92
N THR A 144 28.33 13.04 -9.87
CA THR A 144 27.20 13.09 -8.96
C THR A 144 27.74 13.20 -7.54
N PRO A 145 27.28 14.15 -6.71
CA PRO A 145 27.68 14.22 -5.31
C PRO A 145 27.43 12.86 -4.64
N PRO A 146 28.30 12.44 -3.70
CA PRO A 146 28.14 11.16 -3.02
C PRO A 146 26.74 11.08 -2.40
N PRO A 147 26.02 9.95 -2.56
CA PRO A 147 24.66 9.83 -2.09
C PRO A 147 24.57 10.15 -0.59
N VAL A 148 23.60 10.98 -0.22
CA VAL A 148 23.19 11.11 1.18
C VAL A 148 22.43 9.84 1.52
N VAL A 149 23.15 8.81 1.97
CA VAL A 149 22.58 7.54 2.43
C VAL A 149 21.74 7.85 3.67
N PRO A 150 20.41 7.63 3.68
CA PRO A 150 19.62 7.73 4.90
C PRO A 150 20.24 6.82 5.96
N ASN A 151 20.65 7.40 7.09
CA ASN A 151 21.28 6.66 8.17
C ASN A 151 20.29 5.64 8.74
N GLY A 152 20.52 4.36 8.46
CA GLY A 152 19.79 3.29 9.12
C GLY A 152 19.95 1.96 8.40
N GLN A 153 20.69 1.04 9.02
CA GLN A 153 20.59 -0.38 8.68
C GLN A 153 19.27 -0.90 9.26
N TYR A 154 18.50 -1.67 8.49
CA TYR A 154 17.24 -2.24 8.98
C TYR A 154 17.36 -3.74 9.21
N SER A 155 18.24 -4.42 8.47
CA SER A 155 18.56 -5.82 8.71
C SER A 155 19.27 -5.99 10.07
N THR A 156 18.69 -6.82 10.95
CA THR A 156 19.20 -6.99 12.32
C THR A 156 20.57 -7.68 12.39
N SER A 157 21.43 -7.16 13.27
CA SER A 157 22.71 -7.76 13.66
C SER A 157 22.59 -8.58 14.95
N PHE A 158 21.37 -8.99 15.29
CA PHE A 158 21.05 -9.76 16.48
C PHE A 158 20.07 -10.90 16.15
N THR A 159 20.22 -12.01 16.87
CA THR A 159 19.43 -13.24 16.75
C THR A 159 19.47 -13.96 18.10
N LEU A 160 18.34 -14.52 18.54
CA LEU A 160 18.28 -15.42 19.70
C LEU A 160 18.61 -16.87 19.36
N THR A 161 18.82 -17.15 18.08
CA THR A 161 19.12 -18.50 17.58
C THR A 161 20.62 -18.73 17.44
N THR A 162 21.03 -19.99 17.29
CA THR A 162 22.43 -20.34 17.00
C THR A 162 22.84 -20.09 15.55
N ARG A 163 21.93 -19.57 14.72
CA ARG A 163 22.19 -19.27 13.31
C ARG A 163 22.72 -17.84 13.15
N PRO A 164 23.46 -17.55 12.06
CA PRO A 164 23.95 -16.19 11.79
C PRO A 164 22.82 -15.17 11.76
N THR A 165 23.12 -13.95 12.19
CA THR A 165 22.24 -12.77 12.12
C THR A 165 21.90 -12.39 10.68
N GLY A 166 20.91 -11.50 10.48
CA GLY A 166 20.59 -11.01 9.14
C GLY A 166 21.80 -10.32 8.48
N THR A 167 22.50 -9.48 9.24
CA THR A 167 23.75 -8.81 8.83
C THR A 167 24.83 -9.82 8.43
N GLU A 168 25.09 -10.84 9.25
CA GLU A 168 26.11 -11.86 8.94
C GLU A 168 25.75 -12.67 7.69
N MET A 169 24.46 -12.99 7.49
CA MET A 169 24.00 -13.67 6.27
C MET A 169 24.21 -12.80 5.03
N MET A 170 23.88 -11.50 5.11
CA MET A 170 24.11 -10.56 4.01
C MET A 170 25.59 -10.44 3.68
N ASN A 171 26.45 -10.26 4.68
CA ASN A 171 27.89 -10.19 4.51
C ASN A 171 28.45 -11.48 3.88
N ALA A 172 28.04 -12.65 4.38
CA ALA A 172 28.47 -13.93 3.81
C ALA A 172 28.05 -14.07 2.35
N MET A 173 26.86 -13.61 1.97
CA MET A 173 26.42 -13.61 0.58
C MET A 173 27.20 -12.62 -0.28
N THR A 174 27.44 -11.39 0.20
CA THR A 174 28.30 -10.40 -0.47
C THR A 174 29.65 -11.01 -0.83
N THR A 175 30.33 -11.63 0.15
CA THR A 175 31.63 -12.27 -0.09
C THR A 175 31.56 -13.48 -1.02
N GLY A 176 30.42 -14.19 -1.06
CA GLY A 176 30.24 -15.38 -1.90
C GLY A 176 29.88 -15.08 -3.36
N THR A 177 29.50 -13.85 -3.69
CA THR A 177 29.05 -13.43 -5.04
C THR A 177 30.10 -12.68 -5.86
N VAL A 178 31.22 -12.27 -5.26
CA VAL A 178 32.32 -11.49 -5.86
C VAL A 178 33.39 -12.49 -6.39
N PRO A 179 34.21 -12.17 -7.42
CA PRO A 179 34.97 -13.18 -8.16
C PRO A 179 35.97 -13.94 -7.28
N GLY A 180 35.97 -15.26 -7.49
CA GLY A 180 36.73 -16.27 -6.76
C GLY A 180 36.00 -17.62 -6.79
N ALA A 181 34.67 -17.59 -6.89
CA ALA A 181 33.84 -18.79 -7.03
C ALA A 181 33.45 -19.11 -8.49
N ASN A 182 33.15 -18.10 -9.34
CA ASN A 182 32.48 -18.33 -10.64
C ASN A 182 33.08 -17.58 -11.87
N ASN A 183 34.26 -16.95 -11.78
CA ASN A 183 34.98 -16.21 -12.86
C ASN A 183 34.24 -15.13 -13.69
N ASP A 184 32.91 -15.03 -13.66
CA ASP A 184 32.10 -14.24 -14.61
C ASP A 184 31.47 -12.98 -14.01
N GLN A 185 31.94 -12.53 -12.86
CA GLN A 185 31.41 -11.34 -12.19
C GLN A 185 32.51 -10.67 -11.38
N LEU A 186 32.75 -9.36 -11.56
CA LEU A 186 33.83 -8.66 -10.86
C LEU A 186 33.39 -7.92 -9.59
N THR A 187 32.17 -7.38 -9.58
CA THR A 187 31.59 -6.66 -8.45
C THR A 187 30.08 -6.88 -8.40
N HIS A 188 29.36 -6.12 -7.57
CA HIS A 188 27.91 -6.07 -7.57
C HIS A 188 27.30 -5.07 -8.57
N ALA A 189 28.09 -4.34 -9.36
CA ALA A 189 27.59 -3.44 -10.39
C ALA A 189 27.05 -4.22 -11.61
N PRO A 190 25.98 -3.76 -12.28
CA PRO A 190 25.43 -4.41 -13.47
C PRO A 190 26.43 -4.62 -14.63
N ASP A 191 27.32 -3.65 -14.89
CA ASP A 191 28.29 -3.77 -16.00
C ASP A 191 29.41 -4.76 -15.72
N ASP A 192 29.62 -5.14 -14.46
CA ASP A 192 30.64 -6.11 -14.05
C ASP A 192 30.14 -7.57 -14.16
N ILE A 193 28.90 -7.77 -14.66
CA ILE A 193 28.28 -9.07 -14.89
C ILE A 193 28.61 -9.54 -16.31
N THR A 194 29.72 -10.26 -16.49
CA THR A 194 30.28 -10.52 -17.83
C THR A 194 29.51 -11.57 -18.64
N TRP A 195 28.70 -12.40 -17.98
CA TRP A 195 27.82 -13.38 -18.65
C TRP A 195 26.54 -12.75 -19.22
N ILE A 196 26.26 -11.47 -18.94
CA ILE A 196 25.19 -10.70 -19.60
C ILE A 196 25.85 -9.81 -20.66
N PRO A 197 25.65 -10.08 -21.96
CA PRO A 197 26.19 -9.22 -23.01
C PRO A 197 25.66 -7.79 -22.93
N THR A 198 26.50 -6.80 -23.20
CA THR A 198 26.16 -5.37 -23.12
C THR A 198 24.89 -4.99 -23.91
N HIS A 199 24.67 -5.58 -25.08
CA HIS A 199 23.48 -5.28 -25.89
C HIS A 199 22.16 -5.62 -25.17
N ARG A 200 22.16 -6.59 -24.24
CA ARG A 200 20.96 -6.94 -23.46
C ARG A 200 20.58 -5.84 -22.49
N TRP A 201 21.57 -5.16 -21.90
CA TRP A 201 21.32 -3.99 -21.07
C TRP A 201 20.74 -2.84 -21.89
N VAL A 202 21.23 -2.63 -23.11
CA VAL A 202 20.71 -1.62 -24.04
C VAL A 202 19.26 -1.89 -24.43
N GLU A 203 18.93 -3.14 -24.80
CA GLU A 203 17.54 -3.58 -25.10
C GLU A 203 16.58 -3.37 -23.93
N ALA A 204 17.11 -3.46 -22.70
CA ALA A 204 16.36 -3.31 -21.46
C ALA A 204 16.37 -1.88 -20.92
N GLN A 205 16.79 -0.87 -21.67
CA GLN A 205 16.65 0.51 -21.22
C GLN A 205 15.17 0.88 -21.03
N TRP A 206 14.90 1.70 -20.02
CA TRP A 206 13.59 2.31 -19.83
C TRP A 206 13.62 3.73 -20.35
N ASP A 207 12.60 4.10 -21.11
CA ASP A 207 12.42 5.44 -21.69
C ASP A 207 11.77 6.44 -20.73
N GLY A 208 11.44 6.00 -19.50
CA GLY A 208 10.75 6.81 -18.50
C GLY A 208 9.23 6.84 -18.66
N ILE A 209 8.66 6.14 -19.65
CA ILE A 209 7.22 6.07 -19.85
C ILE A 209 6.66 4.87 -19.09
N PRO A 210 5.74 5.07 -18.12
CA PRO A 210 5.11 3.96 -17.42
C PRO A 210 4.33 3.05 -18.37
N PHE A 211 4.44 1.74 -18.16
CA PHE A 211 3.65 0.73 -18.85
C PHE A 211 2.26 0.63 -18.22
N ASP A 212 1.21 0.77 -19.03
CA ASP A 212 -0.16 0.50 -18.61
C ASP A 212 -0.45 -1.01 -18.67
N PRO A 213 -0.62 -1.68 -17.52
CA PRO A 213 -0.90 -3.11 -17.48
C PRO A 213 -2.37 -3.45 -17.79
N THR A 214 -3.24 -2.46 -17.98
CA THR A 214 -4.68 -2.68 -18.17
C THR A 214 -4.94 -3.51 -19.43
N GLY A 215 -5.60 -4.65 -19.25
CA GLY A 215 -5.91 -5.59 -20.34
C GLY A 215 -4.70 -6.37 -20.88
N LYS A 216 -3.54 -6.28 -20.22
CA LYS A 216 -2.33 -7.03 -20.59
C LYS A 216 -2.30 -8.40 -19.91
N THR A 217 -1.78 -9.38 -20.62
CA THR A 217 -1.49 -10.71 -20.07
C THR A 217 -0.21 -10.70 -19.24
N ASN A 218 -0.03 -11.69 -18.37
CA ASN A 218 1.23 -11.88 -17.63
C ASN A 218 2.43 -12.04 -18.58
N GLY A 219 2.23 -12.64 -19.76
CA GLY A 219 3.25 -12.78 -20.79
C GLY A 219 3.70 -11.43 -21.34
N GLU A 220 2.76 -10.58 -21.79
CA GLU A 220 3.07 -9.23 -22.28
C GLU A 220 3.73 -8.36 -21.21
N LEU A 221 3.29 -8.47 -19.96
CA LEU A 221 3.89 -7.79 -18.83
C LEU A 221 5.33 -8.28 -18.58
N CYS A 222 5.57 -9.59 -18.70
CA CYS A 222 6.90 -10.17 -18.55
C CYS A 222 7.83 -9.77 -19.70
N ASP A 223 7.34 -9.79 -20.95
CA ASP A 223 8.11 -9.39 -22.14
C ASP A 223 8.49 -7.91 -22.08
N PHE A 224 7.59 -7.05 -21.58
CA PHE A 224 7.92 -5.66 -21.29
C PHE A 224 9.03 -5.57 -20.24
N LEU A 225 8.86 -6.26 -19.11
CA LEU A 225 9.77 -6.15 -17.96
C LEU A 225 11.15 -6.78 -18.21
N ARG A 226 11.22 -7.83 -19.04
CA ARG A 226 12.42 -8.64 -19.30
C ARG A 226 12.60 -8.89 -20.80
N PRO A 227 12.98 -7.88 -21.59
CA PRO A 227 13.14 -8.05 -23.03
C PRO A 227 14.27 -9.04 -23.34
N GLY A 228 13.90 -10.25 -23.76
CA GLY A 228 14.82 -11.26 -24.31
C GLY A 228 15.67 -12.06 -23.31
N GLN A 229 15.69 -11.73 -22.01
CA GLN A 229 16.50 -12.46 -21.01
C GLN A 229 15.90 -12.38 -19.59
N PRO A 230 15.57 -13.51 -18.91
CA PRO A 230 15.04 -13.53 -17.54
C PRO A 230 15.87 -12.79 -16.47
N TYR A 231 17.17 -12.62 -16.69
CA TYR A 231 18.04 -11.93 -15.74
C TYR A 231 18.11 -10.42 -15.96
N VAL A 232 17.71 -9.87 -17.10
CA VAL A 232 17.83 -8.44 -17.37
C VAL A 232 16.46 -7.80 -17.16
N ILE A 233 16.33 -6.99 -16.11
CA ILE A 233 15.10 -6.27 -15.79
C ILE A 233 15.20 -4.85 -16.35
N ARG A 234 14.16 -4.42 -17.05
CA ARG A 234 14.08 -3.11 -17.70
C ARG A 234 14.42 -1.97 -16.74
N GLY A 235 15.37 -1.12 -17.12
CA GLY A 235 15.78 0.10 -16.40
C GLY A 235 16.56 -0.10 -15.10
N VAL A 236 16.76 -1.35 -14.62
CA VAL A 236 17.43 -1.59 -13.33
C VAL A 236 18.89 -1.16 -13.36
N ARG A 237 19.57 -1.34 -14.48
CA ARG A 237 20.95 -0.89 -14.68
C ARG A 237 21.06 0.62 -14.58
N GLU A 238 20.20 1.34 -15.31
CA GLU A 238 20.18 2.80 -15.31
C GLU A 238 19.86 3.31 -13.91
N LYS A 239 18.88 2.70 -13.24
CA LYS A 239 18.52 3.05 -11.86
C LYS A 239 19.68 2.84 -10.88
N PHE A 240 20.42 1.74 -11.02
CA PHE A 240 21.60 1.47 -10.19
C PHE A 240 22.63 2.60 -10.30
N TYR A 241 22.94 3.07 -11.51
CA TYR A 241 23.90 4.15 -11.70
C TYR A 241 23.34 5.54 -11.39
N GLU A 242 22.02 5.73 -11.52
CA GLU A 242 21.33 6.95 -11.10
C GLU A 242 21.49 7.19 -9.59
N VAL A 243 21.25 6.16 -8.77
CA VAL A 243 21.26 6.31 -7.31
C VAL A 243 22.59 5.95 -6.66
N ASN A 244 23.49 5.30 -7.40
CA ASN A 244 24.80 4.82 -6.96
C ASN A 244 24.74 4.21 -5.54
N PRO A 245 24.01 3.08 -5.36
CA PRO A 245 23.57 2.64 -4.05
C PRO A 245 24.70 2.15 -3.14
N PHE A 246 25.86 1.81 -3.71
CA PHE A 246 26.99 1.23 -2.99
C PHE A 246 28.20 2.14 -3.08
N ALA A 247 28.79 2.50 -1.93
CA ALA A 247 30.06 3.22 -1.88
C ALA A 247 31.21 2.35 -2.42
N ASP A 248 31.17 1.04 -2.17
CA ASP A 248 32.04 0.03 -2.75
C ASP A 248 31.21 -1.07 -3.42
N ASN A 249 31.16 -1.07 -4.75
CA ASN A 249 30.44 -2.08 -5.52
C ASN A 249 30.97 -3.51 -5.27
N ALA A 250 32.21 -3.69 -4.83
CA ALA A 250 32.73 -5.01 -4.50
C ALA A 250 32.28 -5.48 -3.11
N ASN A 251 32.02 -4.58 -2.17
CA ASN A 251 31.68 -4.92 -0.78
C ASN A 251 30.54 -4.06 -0.22
N PRO A 252 29.33 -4.09 -0.82
CA PRO A 252 28.19 -3.35 -0.31
C PRO A 252 27.84 -3.78 1.11
N THR A 253 27.60 -2.80 1.96
CA THR A 253 27.18 -2.99 3.36
C THR A 253 25.72 -3.42 3.45
N PRO A 254 25.30 -4.08 4.54
CA PRO A 254 23.89 -4.43 4.75
C PRO A 254 22.94 -3.23 4.69
N SER A 255 23.35 -2.07 5.22
CA SER A 255 22.55 -0.85 5.16
C SER A 255 22.34 -0.35 3.72
N GLU A 256 23.38 -0.39 2.90
CA GLU A 256 23.28 0.02 1.49
C GLU A 256 22.41 -0.96 0.70
N ILE A 257 22.49 -2.26 1.00
CA ILE A 257 21.63 -3.28 0.38
C ILE A 257 20.17 -3.10 0.79
N ASP A 258 19.89 -2.81 2.06
CA ASP A 258 18.53 -2.52 2.55
C ASP A 258 17.92 -1.33 1.78
N LEU A 259 18.69 -0.26 1.60
CA LEU A 259 18.25 0.94 0.86
C LEU A 259 18.12 0.69 -0.64
N TRP A 260 19.03 -0.10 -1.23
CA TRP A 260 18.91 -0.54 -2.62
C TRP A 260 17.59 -1.28 -2.86
N HIS A 261 17.16 -2.14 -1.93
CA HIS A 261 15.86 -2.81 -2.06
C HIS A 261 14.69 -1.82 -2.13
N ILE A 262 14.75 -0.71 -1.39
CA ILE A 262 13.73 0.34 -1.48
C ILE A 262 13.75 1.03 -2.84
N GLU A 263 14.94 1.35 -3.38
CA GLU A 263 15.08 1.92 -4.72
C GLU A 263 14.58 0.98 -5.83
N VAL A 264 14.80 -0.32 -5.68
CA VAL A 264 14.24 -1.34 -6.57
C VAL A 264 12.71 -1.28 -6.56
N ILE A 265 12.07 -1.22 -5.39
CA ILE A 265 10.60 -1.13 -5.32
C ILE A 265 10.12 0.17 -5.97
N ARG A 266 10.78 1.31 -5.72
CA ARG A 266 10.47 2.60 -6.35
C ARG A 266 10.56 2.52 -7.87
N HIS A 267 11.60 1.88 -8.38
CA HIS A 267 11.80 1.66 -9.82
C HIS A 267 10.67 0.84 -10.45
N PHE A 268 10.33 -0.30 -9.84
CA PHE A 268 9.24 -1.15 -10.31
C PHE A 268 7.88 -0.44 -10.25
N ARG A 269 7.66 0.41 -9.24
CA ARG A 269 6.48 1.28 -9.16
C ARG A 269 6.44 2.30 -10.30
N ALA A 270 7.57 2.93 -10.59
CA ALA A 270 7.70 3.91 -11.68
C ALA A 270 7.45 3.26 -13.05
N LEU A 271 8.00 2.07 -13.30
CA LEU A 271 7.75 1.27 -14.51
C LEU A 271 6.27 1.00 -14.77
N LEU A 272 5.45 0.93 -13.71
CA LEU A 272 4.03 0.55 -13.77
C LEU A 272 3.08 1.69 -13.37
N GLY A 273 3.58 2.92 -13.24
CA GLY A 273 2.78 4.09 -12.92
C GLY A 273 2.18 4.11 -11.50
N VAL A 274 2.73 3.31 -10.58
CA VAL A 274 2.29 3.27 -9.18
C VAL A 274 2.92 4.43 -8.41
N THR A 275 2.09 5.26 -7.80
CA THR A 275 2.52 6.48 -7.10
C THR A 275 2.59 6.34 -5.59
N THR A 276 2.15 5.22 -5.02
CA THR A 276 2.28 4.97 -3.58
C THR A 276 3.75 5.06 -3.18
N PRO A 277 4.13 5.87 -2.18
CA PRO A 277 5.51 5.92 -1.71
C PRO A 277 5.88 4.61 -1.00
N VAL A 278 7.16 4.23 -0.99
CA VAL A 278 7.67 3.09 -0.21
C VAL A 278 8.76 3.56 0.75
N GLN A 279 8.70 3.04 1.97
CA GLN A 279 9.64 3.28 3.05
C GLN A 279 10.00 1.96 3.74
N PRO A 280 11.26 1.81 4.18
CA PRO A 280 11.64 0.72 5.06
C PRO A 280 10.95 0.90 6.43
N ASP A 281 10.65 -0.21 7.11
CA ASP A 281 10.05 -0.20 8.45
C ASP A 281 10.72 -1.25 9.34
N GLY A 282 11.38 -0.82 10.42
CA GLY A 282 12.13 -1.69 11.33
C GLY A 282 11.28 -2.80 11.94
N ARG A 283 9.97 -2.57 12.15
CA ARG A 283 9.06 -3.61 12.63
C ARG A 283 8.96 -4.74 11.61
N LEU A 284 8.81 -4.41 10.33
CA LEU A 284 8.67 -5.40 9.24
C LEU A 284 9.97 -6.16 8.96
N TYR A 285 11.13 -5.53 9.11
CA TYR A 285 12.43 -6.21 9.05
C TYR A 285 12.59 -7.21 10.20
N LEU A 286 12.27 -6.80 11.44
CA LEU A 286 12.24 -7.69 12.60
C LEU A 286 11.26 -8.85 12.41
N GLU A 287 10.04 -8.58 11.95
CA GLU A 287 9.05 -9.62 11.69
C GLU A 287 9.47 -10.61 10.61
N SER A 288 10.14 -10.13 9.56
CA SER A 288 10.65 -10.98 8.49
C SER A 288 11.76 -11.88 9.02
N ARG A 289 12.64 -11.31 9.85
CA ARG A 289 13.70 -12.05 10.51
C ARG A 289 13.16 -13.12 11.46
N TRP A 290 12.26 -12.78 12.37
CA TRP A 290 11.71 -13.76 13.31
C TRP A 290 11.00 -14.90 12.58
N ALA A 291 10.27 -14.58 11.50
CA ALA A 291 9.62 -15.59 10.67
C ALA A 291 10.62 -16.57 10.05
N ASP A 292 11.76 -16.08 9.54
CA ASP A 292 12.81 -16.95 9.01
C ASP A 292 13.52 -17.73 10.11
N GLU A 293 13.86 -17.08 11.23
CA GLU A 293 14.45 -17.79 12.37
C GLU A 293 13.55 -18.91 12.87
N ARG A 294 12.23 -18.70 12.93
CA ARG A 294 11.30 -19.77 13.30
C ARG A 294 11.21 -20.86 12.24
N LYS A 295 11.22 -20.49 10.96
CA LYS A 295 11.19 -21.46 9.85
C LYS A 295 12.42 -22.38 9.84
N TYR A 296 13.59 -21.83 10.14
CA TYR A 296 14.88 -22.51 9.93
C TYR A 296 15.58 -22.92 11.23
N THR A 297 14.96 -22.68 12.39
CA THR A 297 15.48 -23.10 13.70
C THR A 297 14.37 -23.61 14.64
N GLN A 298 14.73 -24.54 15.52
CA GLN A 298 13.84 -25.07 16.56
C GLN A 298 13.75 -24.13 17.79
N THR A 299 14.56 -23.07 17.84
CA THR A 299 14.69 -22.18 19.00
C THR A 299 13.34 -21.63 19.44
N TRP A 300 12.50 -21.26 18.48
CA TRP A 300 11.23 -20.61 18.76
C TRP A 300 10.11 -21.59 19.12
N ASP A 301 10.09 -22.80 18.58
CA ASP A 301 8.94 -23.71 18.74
C ASP A 301 8.75 -24.22 20.17
N THR A 302 9.82 -24.26 20.97
CA THR A 302 9.73 -24.63 22.40
C THR A 302 9.04 -23.54 23.21
N LYS A 303 9.39 -22.27 22.98
CA LYS A 303 8.82 -21.12 23.70
C LYS A 303 7.47 -20.69 23.11
N TYR A 304 7.26 -20.90 21.81
CA TYR A 304 6.09 -20.51 21.04
C TYR A 304 5.52 -21.70 20.28
N PRO A 305 4.72 -22.57 20.93
CA PRO A 305 4.18 -23.79 20.32
C PRO A 305 3.15 -23.53 19.20
N GLY A 306 2.92 -22.26 18.83
CA GLY A 306 1.95 -21.87 17.82
C GLY A 306 0.51 -22.11 18.27
N THR A 307 -0.43 -21.63 17.47
CA THR A 307 -1.88 -21.90 17.65
C THR A 307 -2.48 -22.62 16.45
N GLY A 308 -1.66 -22.86 15.43
CA GLY A 308 -2.05 -23.39 14.13
C GLY A 308 -1.80 -24.87 13.94
N VAL A 309 -2.14 -25.34 12.75
CA VAL A 309 -1.68 -26.64 12.24
C VAL A 309 -0.14 -26.59 12.13
N PRO A 310 0.59 -27.59 12.61
CA PRO A 310 2.04 -27.66 12.42
C PRO A 310 2.43 -27.48 10.95
N GLY A 311 3.45 -26.66 10.68
CA GLY A 311 3.88 -26.27 9.33
C GLY A 311 3.05 -25.18 8.67
N ALA A 312 1.93 -24.74 9.27
CA ALA A 312 1.17 -23.60 8.77
C ALA A 312 1.74 -22.25 9.23
N HIS A 313 1.18 -21.15 8.70
CA HIS A 313 1.61 -19.78 8.97
C HIS A 313 1.71 -19.41 10.46
N ASN A 314 0.90 -20.01 11.34
CA ASN A 314 0.85 -19.79 12.79
C ASN A 314 1.19 -21.05 13.62
N GLY A 315 1.69 -22.11 12.98
CA GLY A 315 2.09 -23.36 13.63
C GLY A 315 3.56 -23.41 14.02
N VAL A 316 3.97 -24.49 14.71
CA VAL A 316 5.40 -24.86 14.84
C VAL A 316 5.98 -25.24 13.48
N CYS A 317 7.27 -24.98 13.27
CA CYS A 317 7.97 -25.32 12.03
C CYS A 317 8.76 -26.63 12.12
N PHE A 318 8.97 -27.14 13.33
CA PHE A 318 9.69 -28.37 13.59
C PHE A 318 8.84 -29.33 14.44
N GLN A 319 9.02 -30.62 14.18
CA GLN A 319 8.52 -31.69 15.04
C GLN A 319 9.35 -31.74 16.32
N ALA A 320 8.82 -32.42 17.35
CA ALA A 320 9.52 -32.58 18.62
C ALA A 320 10.86 -33.35 18.50
N ASN A 321 11.04 -34.16 17.45
CA ASN A 321 12.29 -34.85 17.14
C ASN A 321 13.30 -33.96 16.38
N GLY A 322 12.91 -32.74 16.03
CA GLY A 322 13.73 -31.76 15.33
C GLY A 322 13.63 -31.76 13.81
N ASP A 323 12.76 -32.60 13.22
CA ASP A 323 12.55 -32.60 11.77
C ASP A 323 11.69 -31.42 11.32
N PRO A 324 12.03 -30.73 10.21
CA PRO A 324 11.20 -29.65 9.68
C PRO A 324 9.86 -30.20 9.17
N ILE A 325 8.76 -29.52 9.51
CA ILE A 325 7.38 -29.89 9.11
C ILE A 325 7.00 -29.26 7.78
N ASP A 326 7.37 -27.99 7.59
CA ASP A 326 7.07 -27.25 6.37
C ASP A 326 8.21 -27.35 5.37
N ILE A 327 8.19 -28.41 4.58
CA ILE A 327 9.19 -28.65 3.54
C ILE A 327 8.76 -28.11 2.16
N ALA A 328 7.49 -27.76 1.98
CA ALA A 328 6.92 -27.46 0.65
C ALA A 328 6.05 -26.19 0.57
N GLY A 329 5.39 -25.78 1.65
CA GLY A 329 4.55 -24.59 1.66
C GLY A 329 5.36 -23.31 1.86
N GLY A 330 6.48 -23.39 2.57
CA GLY A 330 7.37 -22.27 2.85
C GLY A 330 6.81 -21.21 3.80
N HIS A 331 5.49 -21.21 4.04
CA HIS A 331 4.72 -20.26 4.83
C HIS A 331 4.92 -20.39 6.34
N CYS A 332 5.65 -21.40 6.83
CA CYS A 332 5.89 -21.51 8.26
C CYS A 332 6.61 -20.27 8.82
N GLY A 333 6.20 -19.86 10.01
CA GLY A 333 6.66 -18.65 10.68
C GLY A 333 6.06 -17.33 10.14
N GLU A 334 5.24 -17.35 9.09
CA GLU A 334 4.76 -16.13 8.42
C GLU A 334 4.00 -15.16 9.34
N SER A 335 3.14 -15.71 10.21
CA SER A 335 2.41 -14.93 11.22
C SER A 335 3.10 -14.90 12.58
N PHE A 336 4.33 -15.41 12.67
CA PHE A 336 5.06 -15.45 13.91
C PHE A 336 5.36 -14.05 14.43
N PHE A 337 5.03 -13.85 15.70
CA PHE A 337 5.23 -12.62 16.44
C PHE A 337 5.67 -12.98 17.86
N VAL A 338 6.81 -12.45 18.28
CA VAL A 338 7.42 -12.76 19.57
C VAL A 338 6.76 -11.96 20.70
N ASP A 339 6.89 -12.43 21.94
CA ASP A 339 6.41 -11.71 23.11
C ASP A 339 7.15 -10.39 23.33
N ALA A 340 6.66 -9.58 24.28
CA ALA A 340 7.24 -8.26 24.56
C ALA A 340 8.70 -8.31 25.05
N THR A 341 9.10 -9.39 25.73
CA THR A 341 10.45 -9.51 26.31
C THR A 341 11.47 -9.79 25.22
N ASP A 342 11.19 -10.76 24.34
CA ASP A 342 12.10 -11.07 23.24
C ASP A 342 12.14 -9.91 22.25
N ARG A 343 10.99 -9.28 21.97
CA ARG A 343 10.94 -8.10 21.11
C ARG A 343 11.80 -6.95 21.63
N ALA A 344 11.70 -6.63 22.92
CA ALA A 344 12.54 -5.60 23.55
C ALA A 344 14.04 -5.91 23.41
N THR A 345 14.42 -7.19 23.47
CA THR A 345 15.81 -7.62 23.27
C THR A 345 16.29 -7.26 21.86
N TYR A 346 15.52 -7.58 20.82
CA TYR A 346 15.86 -7.21 19.43
C TYR A 346 15.92 -5.69 19.22
N ILE A 347 14.96 -4.93 19.76
CA ILE A 347 14.92 -3.46 19.63
C ILE A 347 16.11 -2.80 20.36
N SER A 348 16.56 -3.39 21.47
CA SER A 348 17.73 -2.88 22.21
C SER A 348 19.08 -3.25 21.57
N ALA A 349 19.09 -4.18 20.62
CA ALA A 349 20.30 -4.65 19.95
C ALA A 349 20.58 -3.88 18.65
N SER A 350 21.77 -4.08 18.08
CA SER A 350 22.14 -3.50 16.78
C SER A 350 21.27 -4.04 15.65
N PRO A 351 20.82 -3.20 14.70
CA PRO A 351 21.18 -1.78 14.51
C PRO A 351 20.31 -0.79 15.29
N TYR A 352 19.23 -1.23 15.92
CA TYR A 352 18.21 -0.33 16.47
C TYR A 352 18.64 0.37 17.76
N GLN A 353 19.27 -0.33 18.70
CA GLN A 353 19.84 0.24 19.95
C GLN A 353 18.88 1.15 20.76
N ASN A 354 17.57 0.89 20.70
CA ASN A 354 16.51 1.79 21.21
C ASN A 354 16.56 3.23 20.65
N ASP A 355 17.15 3.44 19.47
CA ASP A 355 17.15 4.71 18.76
C ASP A 355 15.79 4.96 18.11
N PHE A 356 14.83 5.39 18.93
CA PHE A 356 13.50 5.78 18.46
C PHE A 356 13.48 7.13 17.72
N SER A 357 14.63 7.80 17.58
CA SER A 357 14.72 8.98 16.72
C SER A 357 14.93 8.57 15.26
N THR A 358 15.77 7.56 15.03
CA THR A 358 15.99 6.96 13.71
C THR A 358 14.87 5.96 13.36
N TYR A 359 14.39 5.20 14.34
CA TYR A 359 13.37 4.16 14.18
C TYR A 359 12.11 4.44 15.04
N PRO A 360 11.40 5.55 14.81
CA PRO A 360 10.25 5.95 15.63
C PRO A 360 9.13 4.90 15.66
N GLU A 361 9.00 4.10 14.61
CA GLU A 361 8.03 3.03 14.50
C GLU A 361 8.20 1.92 15.56
N LEU A 362 9.41 1.79 16.13
CA LEU A 362 9.71 0.79 17.15
C LEU A 362 9.26 1.22 18.57
N ALA A 363 9.00 2.51 18.80
CA ALA A 363 8.67 3.05 20.13
C ALA A 363 7.35 2.48 20.70
N SER A 364 6.41 2.12 19.84
CA SER A 364 5.08 1.61 20.20
C SER A 364 4.79 0.22 19.61
N TYR A 365 5.85 -0.55 19.34
CA TYR A 365 5.71 -1.85 18.69
C TYR A 365 5.21 -2.90 19.68
N ASN A 366 3.89 -3.07 19.78
CA ASN A 366 3.25 -3.99 20.75
C ASN A 366 2.41 -5.10 20.10
N THR A 367 2.01 -4.91 18.86
CA THR A 367 1.25 -5.85 18.06
C THR A 367 1.95 -6.08 16.74
N ARG A 368 1.63 -7.20 16.10
CA ARG A 368 2.12 -7.50 14.75
C ARG A 368 1.70 -6.40 13.79
N PHE A 369 2.65 -5.87 13.04
CA PHE A 369 2.45 -4.80 12.07
C PHE A 369 2.28 -5.31 10.64
N ALA A 370 2.93 -6.43 10.28
CA ALA A 370 2.80 -6.97 8.93
C ALA A 370 1.36 -7.41 8.65
N GLN A 371 0.87 -7.10 7.45
CA GLN A 371 -0.47 -7.46 6.97
C GLN A 371 -0.40 -8.53 5.87
N THR A 372 0.73 -8.61 5.16
CA THR A 372 0.98 -9.63 4.13
C THR A 372 2.46 -9.99 4.09
N SER A 373 2.78 -11.12 3.48
CA SER A 373 4.13 -11.67 3.37
C SER A 373 4.30 -12.40 2.04
N GLY A 374 5.55 -12.48 1.59
CA GLY A 374 5.90 -13.04 0.30
C GLY A 374 7.19 -13.79 0.42
N LEU A 375 7.18 -15.01 -0.11
CA LEU A 375 8.27 -15.96 0.00
C LEU A 375 8.79 -16.28 -1.39
N SER A 376 10.11 -16.20 -1.54
CA SER A 376 10.78 -16.54 -2.79
C SER A 376 12.21 -16.95 -2.50
N GLY A 377 13.00 -17.04 -3.55
CA GLY A 377 14.44 -17.13 -3.46
C GLY A 377 15.06 -16.54 -4.69
N ALA A 378 16.38 -16.51 -4.72
CA ALA A 378 17.15 -16.18 -5.91
C ALA A 378 18.38 -17.10 -5.98
N PRO A 379 18.96 -17.31 -7.16
CA PRO A 379 20.27 -17.95 -7.22
C PRO A 379 21.28 -17.18 -6.36
N ALA A 380 22.04 -17.92 -5.55
CA ALA A 380 22.97 -17.36 -4.59
C ALA A 380 24.04 -16.51 -5.29
N TYR A 381 24.46 -16.92 -6.50
CA TYR A 381 25.47 -16.24 -7.31
C TYR A 381 25.04 -14.90 -7.90
N LEU A 382 23.74 -14.55 -7.89
CA LEU A 382 23.32 -13.24 -8.43
C LEU A 382 23.87 -12.09 -7.58
N PRO A 383 24.40 -11.01 -8.18
CA PRO A 383 24.79 -9.81 -7.44
C PRO A 383 23.59 -9.15 -6.75
N TRP A 384 23.85 -8.39 -5.68
CA TRP A 384 22.85 -7.57 -5.01
C TRP A 384 22.10 -6.60 -5.94
N SER A 385 22.75 -6.06 -6.98
CA SER A 385 22.07 -5.25 -8.01
C SER A 385 20.95 -5.98 -8.73
N MET A 386 21.00 -7.32 -8.80
CA MET A 386 20.06 -8.13 -9.59
C MET A 386 19.19 -9.05 -8.73
N LYS A 387 19.65 -9.43 -7.54
CA LYS A 387 19.02 -10.46 -6.71
C LYS A 387 17.57 -10.13 -6.34
N PHE A 388 17.31 -8.92 -5.85
CA PHE A 388 15.96 -8.51 -5.48
C PHE A 388 15.08 -8.12 -6.68
N PRO A 389 15.55 -7.37 -7.69
CA PRO A 389 14.80 -7.18 -8.94
C PRO A 389 14.36 -8.49 -9.59
N TRP A 390 15.22 -9.51 -9.56
CA TRP A 390 14.90 -10.84 -10.10
C TRP A 390 13.73 -11.50 -9.37
N ILE A 391 13.69 -11.39 -8.04
CA ILE A 391 12.58 -11.90 -7.21
C ILE A 391 11.26 -11.21 -7.58
N ILE A 392 11.23 -9.88 -7.59
CA ILE A 392 10.01 -9.12 -7.91
C ILE A 392 9.54 -9.43 -9.34
N ALA A 393 10.46 -9.43 -10.30
CA ALA A 393 10.10 -9.71 -11.69
C ALA A 393 9.60 -11.14 -11.90
N ASN A 394 10.08 -12.13 -11.14
CA ASN A 394 9.51 -13.48 -11.18
C ASN A 394 8.08 -13.54 -10.68
N TRP A 395 7.76 -12.83 -9.59
CA TRP A 395 6.38 -12.74 -9.11
C TRP A 395 5.49 -12.05 -10.14
N ILE A 396 5.95 -10.94 -10.74
CA ILE A 396 5.18 -10.24 -11.77
C ILE A 396 4.95 -11.14 -13.00
N CYS A 397 5.98 -11.80 -13.49
CA CYS A 397 5.87 -12.69 -14.65
C CYS A 397 5.01 -13.93 -14.36
N GLY A 398 5.07 -14.49 -13.15
CA GLY A 398 4.34 -15.70 -12.79
C GLY A 398 2.89 -15.44 -12.38
N GLU A 399 2.66 -14.40 -11.58
CA GLU A 399 1.41 -14.15 -10.88
C GLU A 399 0.68 -12.88 -11.35
N GLY A 400 1.32 -12.06 -12.19
CA GLY A 400 0.81 -10.77 -12.62
C GLY A 400 0.99 -9.70 -11.54
N LEU A 401 0.10 -8.70 -11.52
CA LEU A 401 0.13 -7.61 -10.52
C LEU A 401 -0.61 -7.93 -9.21
N GLY A 402 -1.10 -9.17 -9.07
CA GLY A 402 -1.70 -9.68 -7.85
C GLY A 402 -0.70 -10.50 -7.01
N GLY A 403 -1.24 -11.38 -6.16
CA GLY A 403 -0.44 -12.36 -5.42
C GLY A 403 0.71 -11.73 -4.65
N HIS A 404 1.91 -12.30 -4.79
CA HIS A 404 3.13 -11.82 -4.14
C HIS A 404 3.67 -10.51 -4.72
N ALA A 405 3.35 -10.18 -5.97
CA ALA A 405 3.76 -8.92 -6.60
C ALA A 405 2.90 -7.73 -6.15
N GLY A 406 1.63 -7.99 -5.79
CA GLY A 406 0.64 -6.97 -5.44
C GLY A 406 1.12 -5.94 -4.42
N PRO A 407 1.69 -6.34 -3.27
CA PRO A 407 2.22 -5.40 -2.27
C PRO A 407 3.34 -4.47 -2.79
N TYR A 408 4.08 -4.85 -3.84
CA TYR A 408 5.07 -3.98 -4.46
C TYR A 408 4.47 -3.03 -5.48
N VAL A 409 3.67 -3.56 -6.42
CA VAL A 409 3.33 -2.86 -7.68
C VAL A 409 1.86 -2.97 -8.08
N GLY A 410 1.03 -3.66 -7.31
CA GLY A 410 -0.39 -3.79 -7.61
C GLY A 410 -1.21 -2.56 -7.20
N PRO A 411 -2.53 -2.58 -7.44
CA PRO A 411 -3.47 -1.58 -6.91
C PRO A 411 -3.43 -1.46 -5.38
N ASP A 412 -2.99 -2.54 -4.71
CA ASP A 412 -2.79 -2.64 -3.27
C ASP A 412 -1.31 -2.48 -2.87
N ALA A 413 -0.49 -1.78 -3.67
CA ALA A 413 0.89 -1.47 -3.33
C ALA A 413 0.98 -0.77 -1.95
N ARG A 414 1.87 -1.25 -1.10
CA ARG A 414 1.91 -0.92 0.34
C ARG A 414 3.05 0.04 0.69
N PRO A 415 2.84 1.04 1.56
CA PRO A 415 3.86 2.03 1.85
C PRO A 415 5.03 1.52 2.69
N PHE A 416 4.81 0.51 3.53
CA PHE A 416 5.86 -0.01 4.42
C PHE A 416 6.34 -1.37 3.97
N PHE A 417 7.65 -1.56 3.99
CA PHE A 417 8.32 -2.79 3.60
C PHE A 417 9.41 -3.18 4.59
N GLY A 418 9.56 -4.48 4.79
CA GLY A 418 10.77 -5.06 5.38
C GLY A 418 11.04 -6.44 4.83
N CYS A 419 12.28 -6.89 4.92
CA CYS A 419 12.65 -8.19 4.40
C CYS A 419 13.71 -8.91 5.23
N SER A 420 13.88 -10.18 4.93
CA SER A 420 14.95 -11.02 5.42
C SER A 420 15.45 -11.92 4.28
N PHE A 421 16.77 -12.09 4.21
CA PHE A 421 17.40 -13.08 3.35
C PHE A 421 17.99 -14.17 4.23
N TRP A 422 17.80 -15.42 3.82
CA TRP A 422 18.23 -16.57 4.58
C TRP A 422 18.98 -17.58 3.73
N ARG A 423 20.18 -17.96 4.18
CA ARG A 423 21.03 -18.97 3.56
C ARG A 423 21.59 -19.89 4.63
N GLU A 424 21.10 -21.14 4.66
CA GLU A 424 21.52 -22.14 5.66
C GLU A 424 22.92 -22.68 5.38
N ASP A 425 23.23 -22.93 4.12
CA ASP A 425 24.47 -23.53 3.68
C ASP A 425 25.21 -22.56 2.72
N PRO A 426 26.44 -22.13 3.05
CA PRO A 426 27.29 -21.38 2.13
C PRO A 426 27.56 -22.08 0.79
N ALA A 427 27.35 -23.40 0.68
CA ALA A 427 27.40 -24.14 -0.57
C ALA A 427 26.07 -24.17 -1.34
N ALA A 428 24.94 -23.76 -0.72
CA ALA A 428 23.66 -23.70 -1.41
C ALA A 428 23.72 -22.71 -2.57
N ASN A 429 23.25 -23.13 -3.74
CA ASN A 429 23.16 -22.32 -4.95
C ASN A 429 21.93 -21.40 -4.96
N TRP A 430 21.16 -21.36 -3.87
CA TRP A 430 19.99 -20.51 -3.69
C TRP A 430 20.04 -19.77 -2.35
N VAL A 431 19.46 -18.58 -2.33
CA VAL A 431 19.12 -17.84 -1.11
C VAL A 431 17.61 -17.77 -1.01
N ASN A 432 17.09 -17.92 0.21
CA ASN A 432 15.67 -17.72 0.50
C ASN A 432 15.42 -16.25 0.82
N PHE A 433 14.27 -15.75 0.39
CA PHE A 433 13.83 -14.38 0.62
C PHE A 433 12.46 -14.40 1.27
N ARG A 434 12.29 -13.53 2.27
CA ARG A 434 10.99 -13.19 2.84
C ARG A 434 10.82 -11.68 2.82
N GLY A 435 9.75 -11.23 2.16
CA GLY A 435 9.26 -9.86 2.25
C GLY A 435 8.03 -9.80 3.16
N LYS A 436 7.88 -8.69 3.88
CA LYS A 436 6.68 -8.33 4.65
C LYS A 436 6.30 -6.89 4.36
N TRP A 437 5.00 -6.62 4.41
CA TRP A 437 4.46 -5.30 4.13
C TRP A 437 3.31 -4.95 5.04
N SER A 438 3.11 -3.66 5.18
CA SER A 438 1.92 -3.10 5.82
C SER A 438 1.35 -1.95 4.99
N GLY A 439 0.03 -1.98 4.84
CA GLY A 439 -0.79 -0.93 4.25
C GLY A 439 -1.08 0.22 5.23
N ALA A 440 -0.79 0.00 6.51
CA ALA A 440 -1.14 0.88 7.62
C ALA A 440 -0.31 2.18 7.63
N ASP A 441 -0.51 3.01 6.61
CA ASP A 441 -0.58 4.45 6.83
C ASP A 441 -1.83 4.72 7.70
N GLN A 442 -1.80 5.79 8.49
CA GLN A 442 -2.80 6.21 9.48
C GLN A 442 -4.24 6.42 8.93
N ASN A 443 -4.54 6.00 7.70
CA ASN A 443 -5.76 6.29 6.95
C ASN A 443 -6.54 5.03 6.49
N GLU A 444 -6.24 3.85 7.03
CA GLU A 444 -7.04 2.63 6.80
C GLU A 444 -8.33 2.64 7.63
N GLY A 445 -9.23 3.56 7.31
CA GLY A 445 -10.58 3.64 7.83
C GLY A 445 -11.59 3.86 6.71
N TYR A 446 -12.87 3.92 7.06
CA TYR A 446 -13.88 4.50 6.20
C TYR A 446 -14.54 5.65 6.91
N TRP A 447 -15.15 6.55 6.16
CA TRP A 447 -15.99 7.58 6.71
C TRP A 447 -17.36 7.45 6.09
N GLU A 448 -18.35 7.91 6.83
CA GLU A 448 -19.69 8.13 6.32
C GLU A 448 -20.10 9.53 6.74
N ALA A 449 -20.87 10.21 5.90
CA ALA A 449 -21.43 11.49 6.24
C ALA A 449 -22.84 11.61 5.72
N ALA A 450 -23.66 12.37 6.43
CA ALA A 450 -24.91 12.84 5.89
C ALA A 450 -25.13 14.30 6.30
N ARG A 451 -25.82 15.03 5.42
CA ARG A 451 -26.32 16.36 5.71
C ARG A 451 -27.70 16.23 6.35
N ILE A 452 -27.83 16.77 7.55
CA ILE A 452 -28.99 16.59 8.43
C ILE A 452 -29.47 17.98 8.86
N PRO A 453 -30.76 18.31 8.64
CA PRO A 453 -31.38 19.46 9.27
C PRO A 453 -31.37 19.23 10.78
N SER A 454 -30.71 20.11 11.51
CA SER A 454 -30.60 20.03 12.97
C SER A 454 -31.01 21.37 13.59
N ASN A 455 -31.17 21.38 14.90
CA ASN A 455 -31.51 22.56 15.65
C ASN A 455 -30.56 22.72 16.86
N ALA A 456 -30.54 23.91 17.46
CA ALA A 456 -29.68 24.20 18.58
C ALA A 456 -29.91 23.30 19.81
N LEU A 457 -31.10 22.69 19.96
CA LEU A 457 -31.41 21.74 21.05
C LEU A 457 -30.87 20.33 20.79
N ASP A 458 -30.50 20.01 19.54
CA ASP A 458 -29.86 18.74 19.20
C ASP A 458 -28.41 18.68 19.68
N PHE A 459 -27.84 19.82 20.07
CA PHE A 459 -26.50 19.95 20.60
C PHE A 459 -26.55 20.51 22.01
N SER A 460 -25.84 19.86 22.93
CA SER A 460 -25.55 20.44 24.23
C SER A 460 -24.06 20.75 24.31
N PHE A 461 -23.75 21.97 24.72
CA PHE A 461 -22.40 22.39 25.04
C PHE A 461 -22.27 22.23 26.55
N SER A 462 -21.51 21.22 26.97
CA SER A 462 -21.09 21.15 28.37
C SER A 462 -19.75 21.89 28.48
N GLU A 463 -19.73 22.95 29.26
CA GLU A 463 -18.48 23.40 29.86
C GLU A 463 -18.19 22.45 31.01
N PRO A 464 -17.14 21.62 30.94
CA PRO A 464 -16.73 20.84 32.09
C PRO A 464 -16.27 21.85 33.12
N ASP A 465 -17.13 22.20 34.06
CA ASP A 465 -16.83 23.12 35.16
C ASP A 465 -15.58 22.59 35.90
N PRO A 466 -14.38 23.12 35.63
CA PRO A 466 -13.23 22.71 36.37
C PRO A 466 -13.25 23.65 37.56
N VAL A 467 -13.95 23.25 38.62
CA VAL A 467 -14.00 24.00 39.89
C VAL A 467 -12.58 24.44 40.26
N GLY A 468 -12.23 25.69 39.96
CA GLY A 468 -10.96 26.33 40.30
C GLY A 468 -9.82 26.41 39.27
N ALA A 469 -9.97 26.00 38.00
CA ALA A 469 -8.90 26.18 36.99
C ALA A 469 -9.25 27.23 35.92
N PRO A 470 -8.62 28.42 35.93
CA PRO A 470 -8.84 29.42 34.89
C PRO A 470 -8.19 28.99 33.57
N GLY A 471 -9.01 28.86 32.52
CA GLY A 471 -8.54 29.05 31.15
C GLY A 471 -8.47 27.84 30.20
N VAL A 472 -9.07 26.68 30.52
CA VAL A 472 -9.19 25.58 29.54
C VAL A 472 -10.66 25.31 29.23
N PHE A 473 -11.18 25.94 28.18
CA PHE A 473 -12.50 25.67 27.62
C PHE A 473 -12.48 24.35 26.84
N ASN A 474 -12.71 23.23 27.53
CA ASN A 474 -12.99 21.96 26.87
C ASN A 474 -14.50 21.86 26.58
N THR A 475 -15.03 22.69 25.69
CA THR A 475 -16.42 22.56 25.23
C THR A 475 -16.60 21.19 24.58
N ALA A 476 -17.24 20.26 25.28
CA ALA A 476 -17.68 19.00 24.70
C ALA A 476 -19.06 19.25 24.09
N VAL A 477 -19.16 19.07 22.78
CA VAL A 477 -20.43 19.08 22.05
C VAL A 477 -21.01 17.68 22.12
N ALA A 478 -22.05 17.50 22.91
CA ALA A 478 -22.81 16.25 22.92
C ALA A 478 -24.02 16.40 22.00
N LEU A 479 -24.07 15.57 20.96
CA LEU A 479 -25.24 15.44 20.11
C LEU A 479 -26.28 14.59 20.85
N THR A 480 -27.46 15.15 21.10
CA THR A 480 -28.56 14.48 21.81
C THR A 480 -29.38 13.57 20.91
N MET A 481 -29.12 13.60 19.60
CA MET A 481 -29.67 12.62 18.66
C MET A 481 -29.08 11.26 19.03
N GLY A 482 -29.92 10.24 19.30
CA GLY A 482 -29.49 8.90 19.71
C GLY A 482 -28.63 8.18 18.66
N ASP A 483 -28.68 6.84 18.60
CA ASP A 483 -27.94 6.08 17.58
C ASP A 483 -28.37 6.50 16.16
N LEU A 484 -27.64 7.46 15.60
CA LEU A 484 -27.96 8.11 14.36
C LEU A 484 -27.51 7.24 13.19
N ASP A 485 -28.44 6.57 12.52
CA ASP A 485 -28.13 5.83 11.30
C ASP A 485 -28.08 6.79 10.10
N LEU A 486 -26.85 7.15 9.67
CA LEU A 486 -26.63 8.09 8.57
C LEU A 486 -27.12 7.55 7.22
N SER A 487 -27.21 6.22 7.07
CA SER A 487 -27.57 5.58 5.80
C SER A 487 -29.01 5.86 5.34
N ASN A 488 -29.88 6.32 6.27
CA ASN A 488 -31.27 6.66 5.97
C ASN A 488 -31.47 8.06 5.36
N TYR A 489 -30.40 8.87 5.26
CA TYR A 489 -30.49 10.22 4.72
C TYR A 489 -30.17 10.23 3.23
N GLN A 490 -30.93 10.99 2.44
CA GLN A 490 -30.73 11.12 0.98
C GLN A 490 -29.33 11.66 0.61
N THR A 491 -28.71 12.41 1.52
CA THR A 491 -27.39 13.03 1.38
C THR A 491 -26.26 12.14 1.89
N TYR A 492 -26.56 10.88 2.23
CA TYR A 492 -25.58 9.92 2.69
C TYR A 492 -24.48 9.70 1.67
N LEU A 493 -23.24 9.86 2.12
CA LEU A 493 -22.03 9.57 1.38
C LEU A 493 -21.12 8.72 2.26
N THR A 494 -20.34 7.84 1.64
CA THR A 494 -19.31 7.08 2.33
C THR A 494 -18.09 6.92 1.44
N GLY A 495 -16.93 6.76 2.04
CA GLY A 495 -15.68 6.59 1.32
C GLY A 495 -14.56 6.07 2.20
N LYS A 496 -13.41 5.78 1.59
CA LYS A 496 -12.20 5.46 2.34
C LYS A 496 -11.70 6.72 3.06
N LEU A 497 -11.22 6.58 4.30
CA LEU A 497 -10.75 7.71 5.10
C LEU A 497 -9.65 8.51 4.40
N ARG A 498 -8.71 7.84 3.73
CA ARG A 498 -7.67 8.48 2.91
C ARG A 498 -8.21 9.43 1.82
N ASP A 499 -9.44 9.20 1.35
CA ASP A 499 -10.05 9.96 0.27
C ASP A 499 -10.98 11.07 0.78
N ILE A 500 -11.15 11.24 2.11
CA ILE A 500 -12.08 12.22 2.69
C ILE A 500 -11.83 13.66 2.22
N HIS A 501 -10.56 14.01 1.99
CA HIS A 501 -10.13 15.33 1.49
C HIS A 501 -10.65 15.67 0.09
N ARG A 502 -11.13 14.67 -0.67
CA ARG A 502 -11.68 14.86 -2.03
C ARG A 502 -13.15 15.25 -2.02
N PHE A 503 -13.80 15.19 -0.85
CA PHE A 503 -15.22 15.44 -0.72
C PHE A 503 -15.47 16.85 -0.22
N GLN A 504 -16.32 17.58 -0.93
CA GLN A 504 -16.78 18.90 -0.54
C GLN A 504 -18.28 18.82 -0.29
N PHE A 505 -18.69 19.23 0.90
CA PHE A 505 -20.11 19.36 1.23
C PHE A 505 -20.54 20.80 0.99
N LYS A 506 -21.63 20.95 0.24
CA LYS A 506 -22.28 22.25 0.07
C LYS A 506 -23.36 22.40 1.13
N LEU A 507 -23.17 23.36 2.03
CA LEU A 507 -24.22 23.82 2.93
C LEU A 507 -25.21 24.68 2.15
N ASN A 508 -26.50 24.51 2.43
CA ASN A 508 -27.55 25.37 1.91
C ASN A 508 -28.11 26.24 3.04
N ALA A 509 -28.53 27.45 2.68
CA ALA A 509 -29.38 28.24 3.56
C ALA A 509 -30.66 27.44 3.84
N ILE A 510 -31.02 27.31 5.13
CA ILE A 510 -32.25 26.62 5.53
C ILE A 510 -33.46 27.49 5.23
N ASP A 511 -33.30 28.80 5.35
CA ASP A 511 -34.33 29.79 5.05
C ASP A 511 -33.68 31.05 4.47
N ASN A 512 -34.48 31.95 3.90
CA ASN A 512 -34.03 33.24 3.39
C ASN A 512 -33.60 34.20 4.51
N ASP A 513 -34.12 33.99 5.72
CA ASP A 513 -33.85 34.77 6.93
C ASP A 513 -33.43 33.85 8.10
N ILE A 514 -32.51 34.31 8.94
CA ILE A 514 -32.10 33.57 10.14
C ILE A 514 -33.09 33.88 11.26
N ASN A 515 -33.94 32.90 11.59
CA ASN A 515 -34.84 32.99 12.73
C ASN A 515 -34.05 32.83 14.04
N PHE A 516 -33.80 33.95 14.71
CA PHE A 516 -33.23 33.94 16.06
C PHE A 516 -34.34 33.60 17.06
N ALA A 517 -34.10 32.53 17.84
CA ALA A 517 -35.02 31.91 18.78
C ALA A 517 -35.75 32.88 19.72
N ARG A 518 -35.01 33.85 20.29
CA ARG A 518 -35.53 34.65 21.40
C ARG A 518 -34.61 35.81 21.77
N MET A 519 -35.12 37.05 21.72
CA MET A 519 -34.54 38.15 22.50
C MET A 519 -35.04 37.99 23.94
N LEU A 520 -34.18 37.50 24.84
CA LEU A 520 -34.55 37.21 26.23
C LEU A 520 -34.50 38.47 27.12
N THR A 521 -33.72 39.48 26.74
CA THR A 521 -33.58 40.76 27.46
C THR A 521 -33.31 41.89 26.50
N GLU A 522 -33.74 43.11 26.83
CA GLU A 522 -33.39 44.32 26.08
C GLU A 522 -32.39 45.16 26.90
N PRO A 523 -31.20 45.47 26.36
CA PRO A 523 -30.67 45.09 25.04
C PRO A 523 -30.25 43.60 24.96
N PRO A 524 -30.34 42.97 23.78
CA PRO A 524 -30.01 41.56 23.62
C PRO A 524 -28.50 41.33 23.78
N ALA A 525 -28.15 40.37 24.64
CA ALA A 525 -26.77 39.90 24.76
C ALA A 525 -26.37 39.08 23.53
N ILE A 526 -25.09 39.06 23.15
CA ILE A 526 -24.56 38.32 21.98
C ILE A 526 -24.98 36.85 22.00
N GLU A 527 -25.06 36.28 23.20
CA GLU A 527 -25.47 34.91 23.52
C GLU A 527 -26.89 34.58 23.05
N GLN A 528 -27.71 35.60 22.77
CA GLN A 528 -29.12 35.46 22.37
C GLN A 528 -29.30 35.41 20.84
N PHE A 529 -28.21 35.53 20.06
CA PHE A 529 -28.22 35.45 18.59
C PHE A 529 -27.78 34.08 18.06
N VAL A 530 -28.30 32.99 18.65
CA VAL A 530 -28.06 31.64 18.13
C VAL A 530 -29.23 31.26 17.22
N SER A 531 -28.94 30.92 15.97
CA SER A 531 -29.94 30.36 15.04
C SER A 531 -30.54 29.09 15.65
N GLU A 532 -31.85 28.94 15.59
CA GLU A 532 -32.51 27.71 16.01
C GLU A 532 -32.35 26.58 15.00
N GLN A 533 -32.03 26.90 13.74
CA GLN A 533 -31.99 25.94 12.63
C GLN A 533 -30.62 25.93 11.97
N TRP A 534 -29.99 24.76 11.96
CA TRP A 534 -28.62 24.57 11.45
C TRP A 534 -28.59 23.52 10.35
N ASP A 535 -27.89 23.86 9.27
CA ASP A 535 -27.60 22.92 8.21
C ASP A 535 -26.32 22.20 8.56
N THR A 536 -26.45 20.99 9.09
CA THR A 536 -25.32 20.29 9.67
C THR A 536 -24.88 19.15 8.77
N ILE A 537 -23.58 18.98 8.62
CA ILE A 537 -22.99 17.76 8.08
C ILE A 537 -22.42 16.98 9.25
N ILE A 538 -22.92 15.76 9.44
CA ILE A 538 -22.36 14.83 10.41
C ILE A 538 -21.44 13.89 9.64
N ILE A 539 -20.17 13.86 10.01
CA ILE A 539 -19.18 12.93 9.47
C ILE A 539 -18.82 11.96 10.60
N LYS A 540 -19.08 10.66 10.41
CA LYS A 540 -18.55 9.62 11.27
C LYS A 540 -17.31 9.03 10.63
N VAL A 541 -16.22 9.05 11.38
CA VAL A 541 -14.98 8.41 10.97
C VAL A 541 -14.85 7.08 11.68
N HIS A 542 -14.79 6.02 10.89
CA HIS A 542 -14.58 4.67 11.33
C HIS A 542 -13.11 4.33 11.13
N GLY A 543 -12.35 4.45 12.22
CA GLY A 543 -11.00 3.93 12.27
C GLY A 543 -10.95 2.42 12.04
N ARG A 544 -9.75 1.87 11.81
CA ARG A 544 -9.59 0.42 11.75
C ARG A 544 -9.92 -0.19 13.11
N VAL A 545 -10.86 -1.12 13.16
CA VAL A 545 -11.29 -1.79 14.41
C VAL A 545 -10.33 -2.89 14.88
N GLU A 546 -9.09 -2.90 14.38
CA GLU A 546 -8.12 -3.93 14.76
C GLU A 546 -7.51 -3.63 16.14
N ILE A 547 -7.51 -4.67 16.96
CA ILE A 547 -7.39 -4.65 18.42
C ILE A 547 -6.07 -4.00 18.85
N GLY A 548 -6.15 -2.83 19.49
CA GLY A 548 -5.10 -2.36 20.41
C GLY A 548 -4.56 -0.94 20.23
N ALA A 549 -4.87 -0.24 19.14
CA ALA A 549 -4.45 1.16 18.96
C ALA A 549 -5.63 2.03 18.48
N PRO A 550 -6.02 3.09 19.21
CA PRO A 550 -7.05 4.03 18.75
C PRO A 550 -6.57 4.77 17.50
N SER A 551 -7.47 4.96 16.53
CA SER A 551 -7.19 5.82 15.38
C SER A 551 -7.08 7.27 15.85
N MET A 552 -6.03 7.97 15.42
CA MET A 552 -5.87 9.41 15.69
C MET A 552 -6.32 10.22 14.48
N ILE A 553 -7.17 11.21 14.70
CA ILE A 553 -7.60 12.16 13.67
C ILE A 553 -6.99 13.51 14.02
N MET A 554 -6.18 14.05 13.12
CA MET A 554 -5.74 15.44 13.18
C MET A 554 -6.67 16.25 12.26
N TYR A 555 -7.26 17.32 12.78
CA TYR A 555 -8.16 18.18 12.02
C TYR A 555 -7.88 19.64 12.33
N ASP A 556 -8.00 20.48 11.31
CA ASP A 556 -8.01 21.93 11.45
C ASP A 556 -9.46 22.41 11.38
N CYS A 557 -9.93 23.06 12.44
CA CYS A 557 -11.24 23.70 12.43
C CYS A 557 -11.07 25.17 12.00
N ILE A 558 -11.63 25.52 10.84
CA ILE A 558 -11.68 26.91 10.37
C ILE A 558 -13.13 27.38 10.50
N SER A 559 -13.39 28.28 11.46
CA SER A 559 -14.69 28.93 11.59
C SER A 559 -14.75 30.16 10.69
N ALA A 560 -15.43 30.05 9.56
CA ALA A 560 -15.72 31.17 8.68
C ALA A 560 -17.05 31.83 9.11
N GLN A 561 -17.03 32.58 10.22
CA GLN A 561 -18.14 33.48 10.55
C GLN A 561 -18.04 34.73 9.67
N GLU A 562 -18.50 34.62 8.43
CA GLU A 562 -18.62 35.78 7.56
C GLU A 562 -19.93 36.52 7.90
N VAL A 563 -19.83 37.52 8.77
CA VAL A 563 -20.96 38.42 9.05
C VAL A 563 -21.09 39.41 7.88
N ILE A 564 -21.92 39.09 6.90
CA ILE A 564 -22.15 39.98 5.76
C ILE A 564 -23.01 41.16 6.23
N TYR A 565 -22.39 42.30 6.51
CA TYR A 565 -23.12 43.53 6.78
C TYR A 565 -23.65 44.12 5.48
N LYS A 566 -24.90 44.59 5.50
CA LYS A 566 -25.45 45.39 4.41
C LYS A 566 -24.59 46.64 4.24
N GLU A 567 -24.14 46.91 3.00
CA GLU A 567 -23.43 48.15 2.67
C GLU A 567 -24.25 49.32 3.23
N ASN A 568 -23.58 50.19 3.99
CA ASN A 568 -24.10 51.37 4.69
C ASN A 568 -24.62 51.20 6.13
N THR A 569 -24.48 50.02 6.76
CA THR A 569 -24.72 49.91 8.22
C THR A 569 -23.52 50.39 9.03
N ALA A 570 -23.74 50.91 10.24
CA ALA A 570 -22.67 51.36 11.12
C ALA A 570 -21.69 50.21 11.48
N LEU A 571 -22.21 48.99 11.58
CA LEU A 571 -21.43 47.78 11.85
C LEU A 571 -20.52 47.36 10.69
N ALA A 572 -20.91 47.64 9.43
CA ALA A 572 -20.05 47.40 8.26
C ALA A 572 -18.72 48.18 8.31
N ARG A 573 -18.67 49.29 9.07
CA ARG A 573 -17.48 50.14 9.23
C ARG A 573 -16.47 49.58 10.22
N LEU A 574 -16.83 48.56 11.00
CA LEU A 574 -15.97 47.93 12.01
C LEU A 574 -15.16 46.74 11.46
N MET A 575 -15.44 46.28 10.24
CA MET A 575 -14.56 45.30 9.59
C MET A 575 -13.26 45.97 9.16
N ALA A 576 -12.14 45.56 9.76
CA ALA A 576 -10.83 45.88 9.23
C ALA A 576 -10.66 45.18 7.87
N ASN A 577 -10.19 45.91 6.87
CA ASN A 577 -10.00 45.41 5.50
C ASN A 577 -9.01 44.23 5.49
N SER A 578 -9.52 43.00 5.46
CA SER A 578 -8.73 41.88 4.96
C SER A 578 -8.46 42.14 3.46
N PRO A 579 -7.23 41.95 2.96
CA PRO A 579 -6.88 42.27 1.58
C PRO A 579 -7.78 41.47 0.63
N TYR A 580 -8.59 42.20 -0.12
CA TYR A 580 -9.59 41.70 -1.04
C TYR A 580 -8.93 40.79 -2.10
N VAL A 581 -9.29 39.51 -2.13
CA VAL A 581 -8.80 38.59 -3.17
C VAL A 581 -9.43 39.05 -4.51
N PRO A 582 -8.65 39.48 -5.51
CA PRO A 582 -9.18 40.16 -6.70
C PRO A 582 -10.17 39.32 -7.55
N GLN A 583 -10.29 38.03 -7.28
CA GLN A 583 -11.08 37.06 -8.06
C GLN A 583 -12.39 36.63 -7.40
N THR A 584 -12.71 37.11 -6.18
CA THR A 584 -13.89 36.68 -5.41
C THR A 584 -15.20 36.86 -6.19
N LYS A 585 -15.33 37.93 -6.98
CA LYS A 585 -16.53 38.17 -7.80
C LYS A 585 -16.72 37.09 -8.87
N SER A 586 -15.62 36.60 -9.47
CA SER A 586 -15.68 35.53 -10.47
C SER A 586 -16.04 34.16 -9.84
N LEU A 587 -15.56 33.91 -8.63
CA LEU A 587 -15.84 32.71 -7.83
C LEU A 587 -17.30 32.64 -7.35
N LEU A 588 -17.85 33.77 -6.89
CA LEU A 588 -19.25 33.87 -6.44
C LEU A 588 -20.25 33.80 -7.60
N THR A 589 -19.89 34.33 -8.77
CA THR A 589 -20.78 34.31 -9.95
C THR A 589 -20.87 32.90 -10.57
N ARG A 590 -19.77 32.11 -10.54
CA ARG A 590 -19.78 30.71 -10.99
C ARG A 590 -20.62 29.79 -10.11
N THR A 591 -20.82 30.15 -8.84
CA THR A 591 -21.50 29.29 -7.84
C THR A 591 -22.98 29.63 -7.65
N ARG A 592 -23.51 30.65 -8.35
CA ARG A 592 -24.87 31.20 -8.17
C ARG A 592 -25.17 31.51 -6.69
N PHE A 593 -24.22 32.11 -6.00
CA PHE A 593 -24.37 32.46 -4.59
C PHE A 593 -25.25 33.72 -4.45
N ASN A 594 -26.46 33.58 -3.90
CA ASN A 594 -27.23 34.71 -3.40
C ASN A 594 -26.80 34.96 -1.95
N PRO A 595 -26.27 36.13 -1.59
CA PRO A 595 -25.89 36.39 -0.21
C PRO A 595 -27.15 36.44 0.67
N PRO A 596 -27.19 35.71 1.80
CA PRO A 596 -28.27 35.85 2.76
C PRO A 596 -28.17 37.25 3.38
N GLY A 597 -29.21 38.06 3.18
CA GLY A 597 -29.29 39.40 3.76
C GLY A 597 -30.11 39.35 5.04
N VAL A 598 -29.49 39.50 6.20
CA VAL A 598 -30.22 39.67 7.47
C VAL A 598 -31.02 40.98 7.39
N GLN A 599 -32.36 40.91 7.43
CA GLN A 599 -33.20 42.06 7.73
C GLN A 599 -33.46 42.14 9.24
N ILE A 600 -32.94 43.19 9.87
CA ILE A 600 -33.36 43.59 11.21
C ILE A 600 -34.52 44.57 11.02
N SER A 601 -35.72 44.19 11.47
CA SER A 601 -36.93 45.04 11.48
C SER A 601 -36.92 46.01 12.64
#